data_AF-A0A9P7GRE4-F1
#
_entry.id   AF-A0A9P7GRE4-F1
#
_cell.length_a   1.000
_cell.length_b   1.000
_cell.length_c   1.000
_cell.angle_alpha   90.00
_cell.angle_beta   90.00
_cell.angle_gamma   90.00
#
_symmetry.space_group_name_H-M   'P 1'
#
loop_
_entity.id
_entity.type
_entity.pdbx_description
1 polymer ?
#
loop_
_entity_poly.entity_id
_entity_poly.type
_entity_poly.pdbx_seq_one_letter_code
_entity_poly.pdbx_strand_id
1 'polypeptide(L)'
;MFAPSKNLTRILKGKSWTIRRFATPASTTDGSPSKTDKPMFGTVPSHRSYIFLHATEPPTSFPARFSTPIQRALQLQVLKWGGGVNFAWFGHEHAPRNTGQSTSATAFSALGGRLEFPEITLDNVDEVAETLKRHADGPIVSASEEIHLYVCTHGARDCRCGDMGGAVFKALQDEVKRLVDVDPSGAASRVRLGEVAHVGGHQLSGQLSLICTLHH
;
A
#
# COMPACT_ATOMS: atom_id res chain seq x y z
N MET A 1 50.88 4.41 -41.55
CA MET A 1 51.30 3.73 -40.31
C MET A 1 50.05 3.37 -39.52
N PHE A 2 49.65 2.10 -39.57
CA PHE A 2 48.50 1.57 -38.84
C PHE A 2 49.01 0.91 -37.56
N ALA A 3 48.49 1.33 -36.40
CA ALA A 3 48.71 0.67 -35.12
C ALA A 3 47.38 0.03 -34.66
N PRO A 4 47.38 -1.22 -34.15
CA PRO A 4 46.14 -1.93 -33.82
C PRO A 4 45.76 -1.85 -32.33
N SER A 5 44.43 -1.90 -32.12
CA SER A 5 43.68 -2.67 -31.11
C SER A 5 44.18 -2.72 -29.67
N LYS A 6 43.33 -2.23 -28.75
CA LYS A 6 43.06 -2.93 -27.48
C LYS A 6 41.57 -2.92 -27.16
N ASN A 7 40.94 -4.05 -27.50
CA ASN A 7 39.68 -4.55 -26.97
C ASN A 7 39.68 -4.53 -25.42
N LEU A 8 38.63 -3.98 -24.81
CA LEU A 8 38.32 -4.21 -23.40
C LEU A 8 36.88 -4.72 -23.26
N THR A 9 36.66 -5.94 -23.75
CA THR A 9 35.47 -6.74 -23.49
C THR A 9 35.56 -7.30 -22.08
N ARG A 10 34.96 -6.62 -21.09
CA ARG A 10 34.86 -7.14 -19.71
C ARG A 10 33.49 -7.78 -19.49
N ILE A 11 33.43 -9.06 -19.85
CA ILE A 11 32.78 -10.18 -19.15
C ILE A 11 31.65 -9.77 -18.17
N LEU A 12 30.43 -9.69 -18.67
CA LEU A 12 29.21 -9.89 -17.87
C LEU A 12 28.99 -11.39 -17.71
N LYS A 13 29.58 -11.99 -16.66
CA LYS A 13 29.21 -13.35 -16.24
C LYS A 13 27.90 -13.28 -15.49
N GLY A 14 26.86 -13.82 -16.11
CA GLY A 14 25.52 -13.98 -15.56
C GLY A 14 25.56 -14.70 -14.21
N LYS A 15 24.98 -14.07 -13.19
CA LYS A 15 24.57 -14.76 -11.97
C LYS A 15 23.19 -15.33 -12.23
N SER A 16 23.16 -16.57 -12.69
CA SER A 16 21.96 -17.42 -12.66
C SER A 16 21.48 -17.50 -11.20
N TRP A 17 20.33 -16.93 -10.91
CA TRP A 17 19.64 -17.15 -9.65
C TRP A 17 18.97 -18.52 -9.71
N THR A 18 19.65 -19.53 -9.15
CA THR A 18 19.06 -20.84 -8.93
C THR A 18 18.00 -20.72 -7.84
N ILE A 19 16.72 -20.72 -8.23
CA ILE A 19 15.60 -20.90 -7.30
C ILE A 19 15.76 -22.28 -6.67
N ARG A 20 16.17 -22.34 -5.40
CA ARG A 20 16.09 -23.58 -4.61
C ARG A 20 14.61 -23.84 -4.35
N ARG A 21 14.02 -24.75 -5.13
CA ARG A 21 12.76 -25.41 -4.76
C ARG A 21 13.02 -26.23 -3.50
N PHE A 22 12.46 -25.80 -2.37
CA PHE A 22 12.35 -26.65 -1.20
C PHE A 22 11.32 -27.74 -1.52
N ALA A 23 11.78 -28.97 -1.66
CA ALA A 23 10.93 -30.14 -1.72
C ALA A 23 10.34 -30.37 -0.31
N THR A 24 9.02 -30.26 -0.19
CA THR A 24 8.27 -30.63 1.01
C THR A 24 8.24 -32.16 1.11
N PRO A 25 8.64 -32.78 2.23
CA PRO A 25 8.35 -34.19 2.44
C PRO A 25 6.84 -34.35 2.66
N ALA A 26 6.23 -35.28 1.92
CA ALA A 26 4.86 -35.71 2.15
C ALA A 26 4.80 -36.39 3.53
N SER A 27 4.07 -35.78 4.47
CA SER A 27 3.73 -36.39 5.75
C SER A 27 2.23 -36.69 5.75
N THR A 28 1.91 -37.95 5.49
CA THR A 28 0.63 -38.57 5.80
C THR A 28 0.52 -38.72 7.32
N THR A 29 -0.39 -37.97 7.96
CA THR A 29 -1.05 -38.37 9.21
C THR A 29 -2.26 -37.48 9.47
N ASP A 30 -3.42 -38.11 9.33
CA ASP A 30 -4.56 -38.17 10.25
C ASP A 30 -5.10 -36.92 10.98
N GLY A 31 -6.43 -36.84 10.98
CA GLY A 31 -7.22 -35.67 11.38
C GLY A 31 -7.13 -35.30 12.86
N SER A 32 -7.00 -34.00 13.10
CA SER A 32 -7.31 -33.34 14.37
C SER A 32 -7.78 -31.90 14.07
N PRO A 33 -8.85 -31.41 14.73
CA PRO A 33 -9.39 -30.08 14.48
C PRO A 33 -8.35 -29.01 14.82
N SER A 34 -8.14 -28.12 13.86
CA SER A 34 -7.10 -27.09 13.82
C SER A 34 -7.00 -26.32 15.13
N LYS A 35 -5.81 -26.35 15.74
CA LYS A 35 -5.39 -25.34 16.72
C LYS A 35 -5.60 -23.97 16.08
N THR A 36 -6.38 -23.12 16.72
CA THR A 36 -6.45 -21.70 16.40
C THR A 36 -5.05 -21.11 16.54
N ASP A 37 -4.42 -20.80 15.41
CA ASP A 37 -3.13 -20.13 15.38
C ASP A 37 -3.25 -18.85 16.18
N LYS A 38 -2.46 -18.74 17.27
CA LYS A 38 -2.34 -17.49 18.00
C LYS A 38 -1.84 -16.44 16.99
N PRO A 39 -2.53 -15.30 16.82
CA PRO A 39 -2.03 -14.24 15.96
C PRO A 39 -0.63 -13.86 16.45
N MET A 40 0.34 -13.85 15.55
CA MET A 40 1.69 -13.43 15.90
C MET A 40 1.63 -12.02 16.47
N PHE A 41 2.13 -11.84 17.68
CA PHE A 41 2.16 -10.52 18.31
C PHE A 41 2.88 -9.53 17.40
N GLY A 42 2.20 -8.43 17.06
CA GLY A 42 2.74 -7.39 16.17
C GLY A 42 2.31 -7.47 14.70
N THR A 43 1.51 -8.47 14.30
CA THR A 43 0.90 -8.44 12.96
C THR A 43 -0.34 -7.58 12.94
N VAL A 44 -0.42 -6.64 11.99
CA VAL A 44 -1.64 -5.89 11.69
C VAL A 44 -2.77 -6.88 11.41
N PRO A 45 -3.99 -6.70 11.96
CA PRO A 45 -5.12 -7.56 11.66
C PRO A 45 -5.31 -7.73 10.15
N SER A 46 -5.71 -8.92 9.71
CA SER A 46 -6.04 -9.11 8.29
C SER A 46 -7.30 -8.30 7.96
N HIS A 47 -7.21 -7.48 6.91
CA HIS A 47 -8.35 -6.73 6.38
C HIS A 47 -8.78 -7.32 5.04
N ARG A 48 -10.10 -7.36 4.81
CA ARG A 48 -10.66 -7.79 3.52
C ARG A 48 -10.55 -6.73 2.45
N SER A 49 -10.52 -5.46 2.86
CA SER A 49 -10.31 -4.30 2.00
C SER A 49 -9.65 -3.17 2.76
N TYR A 50 -8.76 -2.44 2.09
CA TYR A 50 -8.16 -1.20 2.56
C TYR A 50 -8.60 -0.05 1.66
N ILE A 51 -9.19 0.98 2.26
CA ILE A 51 -9.69 2.17 1.60
C ILE A 51 -8.86 3.37 2.03
N PHE A 52 -8.30 4.09 1.06
CA PHE A 52 -7.55 5.31 1.28
C PHE A 52 -8.35 6.51 0.75
N LEU A 53 -8.86 7.32 1.67
CA LEU A 53 -9.40 8.64 1.33
C LEU A 53 -8.25 9.57 0.96
N HIS A 54 -8.38 10.28 -0.15
CA HIS A 54 -7.33 11.18 -0.63
C HIS A 54 -7.37 12.49 0.16
N ALA A 55 -6.27 12.77 0.86
CA ALA A 55 -6.07 14.00 1.61
C ALA A 55 -5.56 15.13 0.71
N THR A 56 -5.86 16.37 1.08
CA THR A 56 -5.35 17.58 0.42
C THR A 56 -3.98 18.00 0.94
N GLU A 57 -3.68 17.63 2.19
CA GLU A 57 -2.46 17.97 2.89
C GLU A 57 -1.72 16.70 3.31
N PRO A 58 -0.39 16.76 3.46
CA PRO A 58 0.40 15.61 3.86
C PRO A 58 0.08 15.20 5.32
N PRO A 59 0.16 13.90 5.66
CA PRO A 59 -0.05 13.42 7.03
C PRO A 59 0.88 14.04 8.08
N THR A 60 2.01 14.63 7.67
CA THR A 60 2.90 15.40 8.54
C THR A 60 2.25 16.67 9.09
N SER A 61 1.25 17.25 8.42
CA SER A 61 0.48 18.40 8.92
C SER A 61 -0.70 18.02 9.81
N PHE A 62 -1.06 16.73 9.86
CA PHE A 62 -2.25 16.29 10.58
C PHE A 62 -2.10 16.46 12.10
N PRO A 63 -3.17 16.86 12.81
CA PRO A 63 -3.18 16.81 14.27
C PRO A 63 -3.03 15.37 14.77
N ALA A 64 -2.67 15.18 16.04
CA ALA A 64 -2.49 13.85 16.65
C ALA A 64 -3.72 12.93 16.53
N ARG A 65 -4.92 13.49 16.32
CA ARG A 65 -6.14 12.77 16.00
C ARG A 65 -6.82 13.45 14.82
N PHE A 66 -6.64 12.90 13.64
CA PHE A 66 -7.27 13.39 12.42
C PHE A 66 -8.46 12.50 12.04
N SER A 67 -9.61 13.10 11.74
CA SER A 67 -10.81 12.38 11.29
C SER A 67 -11.77 13.36 10.61
N THR A 68 -12.54 12.85 9.66
CA THR A 68 -13.58 13.63 8.95
C THR A 68 -14.95 12.95 9.11
N PRO A 69 -16.07 13.67 8.93
CA PRO A 69 -17.39 13.05 8.97
C PRO A 69 -17.55 11.89 7.97
N ILE A 70 -17.07 12.06 6.74
CA ILE A 70 -17.09 11.03 5.69
C ILE A 70 -16.27 9.80 6.11
N GLN A 71 -15.06 10.01 6.65
CA GLN A 71 -14.22 8.91 7.11
C GLN A 71 -14.91 8.09 8.20
N ARG A 72 -15.54 8.75 9.19
CA ARG A 72 -16.24 8.05 10.27
C ARG A 72 -17.46 7.29 9.76
N ALA A 73 -18.27 7.93 8.91
CA ALA A 73 -19.45 7.30 8.32
C ALA A 73 -19.07 6.05 7.50
N LEU A 74 -18.09 6.19 6.61
CA LEU A 74 -17.61 5.09 5.80
C LEU A 74 -16.97 3.97 6.65
N GLN A 75 -16.13 4.34 7.63
CA GLN A 75 -15.49 3.39 8.54
C GLN A 75 -16.51 2.53 9.30
N LEU A 76 -17.61 3.12 9.77
CA LEU A 76 -18.69 2.39 10.44
C LEU A 76 -19.36 1.37 9.54
N GLN A 77 -19.51 1.67 8.24
CA GLN A 77 -20.08 0.73 7.29
C GLN A 77 -19.12 -0.40 6.94
N VAL A 78 -17.86 -0.07 6.62
CA VAL A 78 -16.90 -1.08 6.14
C VAL A 78 -16.37 -1.99 7.24
N LEU A 79 -16.34 -1.54 8.49
CA LEU A 79 -15.89 -2.35 9.63
C LEU A 79 -16.76 -3.61 9.80
N LYS A 80 -18.06 -3.53 9.47
CA LYS A 80 -19.03 -4.64 9.59
C LYS A 80 -18.63 -5.88 8.80
N TRP A 81 -17.82 -5.71 7.77
CA TRP A 81 -17.34 -6.79 6.92
C TRP A 81 -15.81 -6.85 6.88
N GLY A 82 -15.09 -6.17 7.77
CA GLY A 82 -13.62 -6.28 7.87
C GLY A 82 -12.83 -5.38 6.93
N GLY A 83 -13.43 -4.29 6.44
CA GLY A 83 -12.72 -3.22 5.74
C GLY A 83 -12.08 -2.19 6.70
N GLY A 84 -11.03 -1.50 6.25
CA GLY A 84 -10.39 -0.41 6.97
C GLY A 84 -10.32 0.87 6.12
N VAL A 85 -10.56 2.03 6.74
CA VAL A 85 -10.45 3.34 6.10
C VAL A 85 -9.29 4.12 6.69
N ASN A 86 -8.39 4.60 5.84
CA ASN A 86 -7.29 5.48 6.22
C ASN A 86 -7.21 6.67 5.24
N PHE A 87 -6.32 7.62 5.51
CA PHE A 87 -6.02 8.72 4.60
C PHE A 87 -4.71 8.45 3.87
N ALA A 88 -4.66 8.82 2.58
CA ALA A 88 -3.44 8.85 1.79
C ALA A 88 -3.25 10.21 1.11
N TRP A 89 -2.00 10.63 0.95
CA TRP A 89 -1.61 11.82 0.23
C TRP A 89 -0.56 11.47 -0.82
N PHE A 90 -0.74 11.92 -2.05
CA PHE A 90 0.10 11.59 -3.21
C PHE A 90 0.86 12.80 -3.77
N GLY A 91 1.01 13.86 -2.97
CA GLY A 91 1.58 15.12 -3.47
C GLY A 91 0.55 16.04 -4.13
N HIS A 92 1.02 17.22 -4.55
CA HIS A 92 0.18 18.25 -5.16
C HIS A 92 -0.30 17.89 -6.58
N GLU A 93 0.45 17.05 -7.30
CA GLU A 93 0.10 16.63 -8.67
C GLU A 93 -1.16 15.77 -8.73
N HIS A 94 -1.49 15.11 -7.62
CA HIS A 94 -2.64 14.23 -7.47
C HIS A 94 -3.62 14.73 -6.40
N ALA A 95 -3.53 16.01 -6.03
CA ALA A 95 -4.42 16.58 -5.04
C ALA A 95 -5.87 16.53 -5.58
N PRO A 96 -6.79 15.85 -4.87
CA PRO A 96 -8.18 15.86 -5.28
C PRO A 96 -8.75 17.27 -5.19
N ARG A 97 -9.73 17.57 -6.05
CA ARG A 97 -10.60 18.75 -5.87
C ARG A 97 -11.47 18.54 -4.64
N ASN A 98 -10.92 18.82 -3.47
CA ASN A 98 -11.68 18.75 -2.23
C ASN A 98 -12.44 20.06 -2.05
N THR A 99 -13.77 20.00 -2.12
CA THR A 99 -14.66 21.14 -1.86
C THR A 99 -15.03 21.27 -0.38
N GLY A 100 -14.41 20.46 0.49
CA GLY A 100 -14.76 20.32 1.91
C GLY A 100 -16.00 19.46 2.16
N GLN A 101 -16.79 19.19 1.12
CA GLN A 101 -18.01 18.38 1.17
C GLN A 101 -17.86 17.01 0.52
N SER A 102 -16.82 16.83 -0.29
CA SER A 102 -16.53 15.57 -0.96
C SER A 102 -15.05 15.20 -0.93
N THR A 103 -14.76 13.90 -1.03
CA THR A 103 -13.39 13.35 -1.10
C THR A 103 -13.36 12.24 -2.13
N SER A 104 -12.20 12.00 -2.76
CA SER A 104 -11.98 10.81 -3.56
C SER A 104 -11.33 9.71 -2.72
N ALA A 105 -11.40 8.47 -3.21
CA ALA A 105 -10.73 7.36 -2.56
C ALA A 105 -10.20 6.32 -3.55
N THR A 106 -9.21 5.57 -3.08
CA THR A 106 -8.78 4.32 -3.72
C THR A 106 -8.97 3.18 -2.74
N ALA A 107 -9.61 2.12 -3.18
CA ALA A 107 -9.80 0.90 -2.41
C ALA A 107 -9.02 -0.26 -3.03
N PHE A 108 -8.49 -1.11 -2.15
CA PHE A 108 -7.78 -2.33 -2.51
C PHE A 108 -8.42 -3.51 -1.79
N SER A 109 -8.72 -4.58 -2.52
CA SER A 109 -9.13 -5.85 -1.93
C SER A 109 -8.35 -6.99 -2.55
N ALA A 110 -8.18 -8.08 -1.80
CA ALA A 110 -7.42 -9.24 -2.28
C ALA A 110 -8.02 -9.88 -3.54
N LEU A 111 -9.35 -9.77 -3.71
CA LEU A 111 -10.09 -10.36 -4.83
C LEU A 111 -10.37 -9.33 -5.93
N GLY A 112 -10.87 -8.15 -5.56
CA GLY A 112 -11.30 -7.09 -6.45
C GLY A 112 -10.18 -6.22 -7.03
N GLY A 113 -8.94 -6.37 -6.55
CA GLY A 113 -7.83 -5.54 -7.00
C GLY A 113 -8.00 -4.10 -6.54
N ARG A 114 -7.85 -3.14 -7.46
CA ARG A 114 -7.96 -1.69 -7.20
C ARG A 114 -9.29 -1.15 -7.74
N LEU A 115 -9.94 -0.33 -6.93
CA LEU A 115 -11.13 0.43 -7.29
C LEU A 115 -10.99 1.90 -6.91
N GLU A 116 -11.39 2.79 -7.80
CA GLU A 116 -11.39 4.24 -7.57
C GLU A 116 -12.78 4.79 -7.36
N PHE A 117 -12.89 5.74 -6.44
CA PHE A 117 -14.08 6.54 -6.19
C PHE A 117 -13.71 8.00 -6.42
N PRO A 118 -14.15 8.61 -7.52
CA PRO A 118 -13.83 10.00 -7.81
C PRO A 118 -14.50 10.96 -6.81
N GLU A 119 -15.63 10.56 -6.25
CA GLU A 119 -16.38 11.40 -5.32
C GLU A 119 -17.16 10.57 -4.28
N ILE A 120 -16.92 10.89 -3.01
CA ILE A 120 -17.61 10.37 -1.84
C ILE A 120 -18.10 11.57 -1.04
N THR A 121 -19.39 11.57 -0.74
CA THR A 121 -20.09 12.54 0.09
C THR A 121 -20.76 11.82 1.26
N LEU A 122 -21.36 12.56 2.19
CA LEU A 122 -22.20 11.94 3.21
C LEU A 122 -23.49 11.35 2.61
N ASP A 123 -23.99 11.92 1.52
CA ASP A 123 -25.24 11.50 0.90
C ASP A 123 -25.12 10.18 0.15
N ASN A 124 -23.93 9.85 -0.38
CA ASN A 124 -23.68 8.62 -1.14
C ASN A 124 -22.89 7.55 -0.38
N VAL A 125 -22.55 7.78 0.90
CA VAL A 125 -21.62 6.92 1.66
C VAL A 125 -22.11 5.46 1.76
N ASP A 126 -23.42 5.25 1.85
CA ASP A 126 -24.00 3.91 1.95
C ASP A 126 -23.91 3.14 0.62
N GLU A 127 -24.13 3.82 -0.51
CA GLU A 127 -23.96 3.24 -1.85
C GLU A 127 -22.48 2.90 -2.13
N VAL A 128 -21.58 3.79 -1.74
CA VAL A 128 -20.13 3.58 -1.82
C VAL A 128 -19.73 2.36 -0.98
N ALA A 129 -20.26 2.24 0.24
CA ALA A 129 -19.97 1.11 1.12
C ALA A 129 -20.47 -0.23 0.56
N GLU A 130 -21.65 -0.28 -0.05
CA GLU A 130 -22.15 -1.50 -0.69
C GLU A 130 -21.30 -1.87 -1.92
N THR A 131 -20.86 -0.89 -2.69
CA THR A 131 -19.94 -1.11 -3.82
C THR A 131 -18.59 -1.64 -3.35
N LEU A 132 -18.03 -1.08 -2.27
CA LEU A 132 -16.80 -1.57 -1.65
C LEU A 132 -16.94 -3.01 -1.12
N LYS A 133 -18.10 -3.35 -0.56
CA LYS A 133 -18.39 -4.71 -0.09
C LYS A 133 -18.42 -5.69 -1.25
N ARG A 134 -19.15 -5.38 -2.32
CA ARG A 134 -19.14 -6.19 -3.56
C ARG A 134 -17.75 -6.32 -4.15
N HIS A 135 -16.93 -5.27 -4.09
CA HIS A 135 -15.53 -5.32 -4.52
C HIS A 135 -14.66 -6.21 -3.61
N ALA A 136 -14.96 -6.30 -2.32
CA ALA A 136 -14.26 -7.18 -1.39
C ALA A 136 -14.72 -8.65 -1.48
N ASP A 137 -15.97 -8.88 -1.86
CA ASP A 137 -16.60 -10.20 -2.03
C ASP A 137 -16.53 -10.72 -3.49
N GLY A 138 -16.13 -9.86 -4.43
CA GLY A 138 -16.23 -10.10 -5.87
C GLY A 138 -15.28 -11.17 -6.40
N PRO A 139 -15.43 -11.54 -7.68
CA PRO A 139 -14.52 -12.49 -8.31
C PRO A 139 -13.10 -11.94 -8.34
N ILE A 140 -12.12 -12.85 -8.32
CA ILE A 140 -10.72 -12.48 -8.51
C ILE A 140 -10.58 -11.82 -9.89
N VAL A 141 -10.26 -10.54 -9.90
CA VAL A 141 -9.93 -9.80 -11.12
C VAL A 141 -8.41 -9.67 -11.25
N SER A 142 -7.94 -9.62 -12.50
CA SER A 142 -6.53 -9.39 -12.79
C SER A 142 -6.06 -8.11 -12.11
N ALA A 143 -4.95 -8.22 -11.39
CA ALA A 143 -4.27 -7.12 -10.74
C ALA A 143 -4.05 -5.92 -11.67
N SER A 144 -4.21 -4.71 -11.12
CA SER A 144 -3.62 -3.51 -11.73
C SER A 144 -2.12 -3.71 -11.88
N GLU A 145 -1.56 -3.27 -13.01
CA GLU A 145 -0.11 -3.28 -13.19
C GLU A 145 0.61 -2.31 -12.24
N GLU A 146 -0.08 -1.28 -11.74
CA GLU A 146 0.53 -0.34 -10.79
C GLU A 146 0.83 -0.97 -9.42
N ILE A 147 1.99 -0.61 -8.88
CA ILE A 147 2.45 -1.02 -7.54
C ILE A 147 2.26 0.17 -6.61
N HIS A 148 1.37 0.06 -5.64
CA HIS A 148 1.11 1.14 -4.68
C HIS A 148 1.86 0.85 -3.38
N LEU A 149 2.66 1.83 -2.96
CA LEU A 149 3.47 1.78 -1.75
C LEU A 149 3.06 2.93 -0.84
N TYR A 150 2.59 2.58 0.36
CA TYR A 150 2.17 3.55 1.36
C TYR A 150 3.12 3.58 2.55
N VAL A 151 3.50 4.79 2.97
CA VAL A 151 4.37 4.99 4.13
C VAL A 151 3.70 5.94 5.12
N CYS A 152 3.60 5.51 6.37
CA CYS A 152 3.07 6.35 7.42
C CYS A 152 4.07 7.44 7.80
N THR A 153 3.68 8.70 7.67
CA THR A 153 4.51 9.88 7.99
C THR A 153 3.89 10.75 9.10
N HIS A 154 2.82 10.27 9.75
CA HIS A 154 2.07 11.04 10.75
C HIS A 154 2.81 11.17 12.10
N GLY A 155 3.67 12.19 12.20
CA GLY A 155 4.53 12.42 13.37
C GLY A 155 3.79 12.89 14.63
N ALA A 156 2.67 13.59 14.50
CA ALA A 156 1.94 14.13 15.65
C ALA A 156 1.30 13.05 16.54
N ARG A 157 1.06 11.85 15.98
CA ARG A 157 0.51 10.71 16.73
C ARG A 157 1.59 9.76 17.23
N ASP A 158 2.62 9.52 16.42
CA ASP A 158 3.78 8.69 16.78
C ASP A 158 5.03 9.33 16.13
N CYS A 159 5.95 9.86 16.94
CA CYS A 159 7.14 10.53 16.45
C CYS A 159 8.00 9.63 15.55
N ARG A 160 7.98 8.30 15.76
CA ARG A 160 8.71 7.34 14.92
C ARG A 160 8.16 7.30 13.51
N CYS A 161 6.84 7.45 13.34
CA CYS A 161 6.22 7.57 12.02
C CYS A 161 6.67 8.86 11.33
N GLY A 162 6.73 9.98 12.05
CA GLY A 162 7.22 11.24 11.49
C GLY A 162 8.68 11.15 11.04
N ASP A 163 9.57 10.75 11.94
CA ASP A 163 11.01 10.78 11.70
C ASP A 163 11.45 9.65 10.76
N MET A 164 11.19 8.40 11.14
CA MET A 164 11.63 7.24 10.37
C MET A 164 10.78 7.05 9.12
N GLY A 165 9.46 7.23 9.22
CA GLY A 165 8.56 7.13 8.08
C GLY A 165 8.85 8.20 7.03
N GLY A 166 9.08 9.45 7.45
CA GLY A 166 9.50 10.53 6.55
C GLY A 166 10.82 10.24 5.84
N ALA A 167 11.82 9.73 6.57
CA ALA A 167 13.11 9.34 5.99
C ALA A 167 12.97 8.19 4.97
N VAL A 168 12.16 7.17 5.27
CA VAL A 168 11.91 6.05 4.34
C VAL A 168 11.15 6.51 3.11
N PHE A 169 10.09 7.32 3.28
CA PHE A 169 9.32 7.83 2.16
C PHE A 169 10.20 8.63 1.19
N LYS A 170 11.05 9.52 1.72
CA LYS A 170 12.00 10.28 0.92
C LYS A 170 12.99 9.38 0.18
N ALA A 171 13.58 8.40 0.86
CA ALA A 171 14.52 7.48 0.23
C ALA A 171 13.87 6.65 -0.89
N LEU A 172 12.61 6.23 -0.70
CA LEU A 172 11.84 5.54 -1.73
C LEU A 172 11.54 6.45 -2.93
N GLN A 173 11.16 7.71 -2.69
CA GLN A 173 10.95 8.68 -3.76
C GLN A 173 12.22 8.91 -4.60
N ASP A 174 13.36 9.12 -3.93
CA ASP A 174 14.65 9.32 -4.57
C ASP A 174 15.05 8.10 -5.42
N GLU A 175 14.85 6.88 -4.90
CA GLU A 175 15.19 5.65 -5.62
C GLU A 175 14.23 5.37 -6.79
N VAL A 176 12.93 5.53 -6.61
CA VAL A 176 11.95 5.38 -7.70
C VAL A 176 12.27 6.36 -8.82
N LYS A 177 12.54 7.63 -8.48
CA LYS A 177 12.94 8.65 -9.45
C LYS A 177 14.21 8.24 -10.20
N ARG A 178 15.27 7.86 -9.47
CA ARG A 178 16.55 7.42 -10.06
C ARG A 178 16.35 6.25 -11.03
N LEU A 179 15.48 5.30 -10.70
CA LEU A 179 15.19 4.15 -11.57
C LEU A 179 14.39 4.54 -12.81
N VAL A 180 13.40 5.43 -12.67
CA VAL A 180 12.61 5.95 -13.80
C VAL A 180 13.49 6.79 -14.74
N ASP A 181 14.43 7.57 -14.22
CA ASP A 181 15.39 8.34 -15.03
C ASP A 181 16.29 7.44 -15.89
N VAL A 182 16.59 6.22 -15.42
CA VAL A 182 17.40 5.22 -16.14
C VAL A 182 16.58 4.42 -17.14
N ASP A 183 15.37 4.00 -16.76
CA ASP A 183 14.45 3.25 -17.61
C ASP A 183 13.01 3.74 -17.40
N PRO A 184 12.56 4.73 -18.20
CA PRO A 184 11.21 5.30 -18.09
C PRO A 184 10.08 4.30 -18.36
N SER A 185 10.38 3.19 -19.03
CA SER A 185 9.42 2.11 -19.34
C SER A 185 9.53 0.92 -18.39
N GLY A 186 10.49 0.96 -17.45
CA GLY A 186 10.78 -0.14 -16.55
C GLY A 186 9.75 -0.27 -15.43
N ALA A 187 9.92 -1.29 -14.58
CA ALA A 187 8.99 -1.58 -13.48
C ALA A 187 8.80 -0.41 -12.51
N ALA A 188 9.81 0.44 -12.31
CA ALA A 188 9.74 1.60 -11.42
C ALA A 188 8.70 2.64 -11.88
N SER A 189 8.43 2.75 -13.19
CA SER A 189 7.41 3.66 -13.75
C SER A 189 5.99 3.32 -13.30
N ARG A 190 5.77 2.07 -12.86
CA ARG A 190 4.48 1.57 -12.35
C ARG A 190 4.33 1.79 -10.84
N VAL A 191 5.37 2.25 -10.15
CA VAL A 191 5.32 2.48 -8.71
C VAL A 191 4.62 3.80 -8.42
N ARG A 192 3.68 3.78 -7.48
CA ARG A 192 2.97 4.94 -6.92
C ARG A 192 3.29 5.00 -5.44
N LEU A 193 3.83 6.13 -5.00
CA LEU A 193 4.20 6.37 -3.61
C LEU A 193 3.19 7.31 -2.96
N GLY A 194 2.61 6.91 -1.83
CA GLY A 194 1.72 7.74 -1.03
C GLY A 194 2.16 7.81 0.43
N GLU A 195 2.02 8.98 1.03
CA GLU A 195 2.07 9.12 2.48
C GLU A 195 0.72 8.72 3.07
N VAL A 196 0.69 8.07 4.23
CA VAL A 196 -0.57 7.72 4.91
C VAL A 196 -0.61 8.21 6.35
N ALA A 197 -1.84 8.41 6.85
CA ALA A 197 -2.05 8.66 8.28
C ALA A 197 -1.73 7.40 9.11
N HIS A 198 -1.63 7.59 10.43
CA HIS A 198 -1.23 6.56 11.38
C HIS A 198 -1.97 5.23 11.17
N VAL A 199 -1.21 4.21 10.75
CA VAL A 199 -1.68 2.82 10.63
C VAL A 199 -1.43 2.20 12.00
N GLY A 200 -2.48 1.89 12.78
CA GLY A 200 -2.31 1.31 14.11
C GLY A 200 -1.55 -0.04 14.09
N GLY A 201 -1.10 -0.51 15.26
CA GLY A 201 -0.44 -1.83 15.40
C GLY A 201 0.97 -1.81 16.00
N HIS A 202 1.53 -0.64 16.35
CA HIS A 202 2.94 -0.50 16.74
C HIS A 202 3.23 -0.61 18.23
N GLN A 203 2.59 -1.55 18.95
CA GLN A 203 2.94 -1.81 20.36
C GLN A 203 4.38 -2.31 20.52
N LEU A 204 4.99 -2.88 19.48
CA LEU A 204 6.38 -3.34 19.48
C LEU A 204 7.11 -2.85 18.21
N SER A 205 8.13 -2.00 18.44
CA SER A 205 9.23 -1.62 17.54
C SER A 205 8.89 -1.11 16.13
N GLY A 206 8.96 0.22 15.93
CA GLY A 206 9.61 0.93 14.79
C GLY A 206 9.45 0.40 13.36
N GLN A 207 8.43 -0.40 13.09
CA GLN A 207 8.30 -1.15 11.85
C GLN A 207 7.45 -0.34 10.89
N LEU A 208 8.11 0.05 9.80
CA LEU A 208 7.54 0.47 8.55
C LEU A 208 6.26 -0.33 8.27
N SER A 209 5.09 0.30 8.40
CA SER A 209 3.85 -0.26 7.85
C SER A 209 3.87 0.01 6.35
N LEU A 210 4.69 -0.74 5.62
CA LEU A 210 4.63 -0.78 4.17
C LEU A 210 3.36 -1.55 3.82
N ILE A 211 2.29 -0.85 3.46
CA ILE A 211 1.19 -1.50 2.76
C ILE A 211 1.69 -1.67 1.32
N CYS A 212 2.33 -2.80 1.07
CA CYS A 212 2.74 -3.28 -0.23
C CYS A 212 1.54 -4.06 -0.80
N THR A 213 0.73 -3.43 -1.63
CA THR A 213 -0.28 -4.20 -2.38
C THR A 213 0.38 -4.74 -3.65
N LEU A 214 1.18 -5.80 -3.48
CA LEU A 214 1.67 -6.64 -4.57
C LEU A 214 0.55 -7.60 -4.96
N HIS A 215 -0.23 -7.21 -5.95
CA HIS A 215 -1.22 -8.10 -6.55
C HIS A 215 -0.51 -8.97 -7.60
N HIS A 216 -0.46 -10.29 -7.36
CA HIS A 216 0.09 -11.31 -8.25
C HIS A 216 -0.96 -11.84 -9.23
#